data_AF-A0A661VI01-F1
#
_entry.id   AF-A0A661VI01-F1
#
_cell.length_a   1.000
_cell.length_b   1.000
_cell.length_c   1.000
_cell.angle_alpha   90.00
_cell.angle_beta   90.00
_cell.angle_gamma   90.00
#
_symmetry.space_group_name_H-M   'P 1'
#
loop_
_entity.id
_entity.type
_entity.pdbx_description
1 polymer ?
#
loop_
_entity_poly.entity_id
_entity_poly.type
_entity_poly.pdbx_seq_one_letter_code
_entity_poly.pdbx_strand_id
1 'polypeptide(L)'
;MNLLEALGIRPGDMVALVGAGGKTTTAMRLADEIAAVGGRAVFTTTTKIFEPVPRENEALLVTDDEAELLARAPELLAARPKLFVAA
;
A
#
# COMPACT_ATOMS: atom_id res chain seq x y z
N MET A 1 -14.45 -8.63 -13.07
CA MET A 1 -14.49 -8.61 -11.60
C MET A 1 -13.05 -8.47 -11.13
N ASN A 2 -12.73 -7.34 -10.53
CA ASN A 2 -11.41 -7.10 -9.94
C ASN A 2 -11.42 -7.47 -8.44
N LEU A 3 -10.26 -7.53 -7.79
CA LEU A 3 -10.16 -7.93 -6.38
C LEU A 3 -10.80 -6.89 -5.45
N LEU A 4 -10.68 -5.60 -5.77
CA LEU A 4 -11.30 -4.50 -5.03
C LEU A 4 -12.83 -4.69 -4.89
N GLU A 5 -13.51 -4.99 -5.99
CA GLU A 5 -14.95 -5.29 -6.03
C GLU A 5 -15.28 -6.60 -5.31
N ALA A 6 -14.52 -7.67 -5.59
CA ALA A 6 -14.78 -8.99 -5.06
C ALA A 6 -14.66 -9.06 -3.53
N LEU A 7 -13.74 -8.27 -2.96
CA LEU A 7 -13.53 -8.15 -1.52
C LEU A 7 -14.37 -7.03 -0.88
N GLY A 8 -15.06 -6.22 -1.68
CA GLY A 8 -15.93 -5.14 -1.20
C GLY A 8 -15.20 -4.04 -0.43
N ILE A 9 -13.91 -3.82 -0.74
CA ILE A 9 -13.05 -2.86 -0.03
C ILE A 9 -13.47 -1.42 -0.35
N ARG A 10 -13.50 -0.57 0.69
CA ARG A 10 -13.92 0.83 0.63
C ARG A 10 -12.84 1.78 1.15
N PRO A 11 -12.91 3.09 0.81
CA PRO A 11 -12.01 4.08 1.39
C PRO A 11 -12.08 4.08 2.92
N GLY A 12 -10.91 4.01 3.56
CA GLY A 12 -10.77 3.95 5.01
C GLY A 12 -10.67 2.54 5.60
N ASP A 13 -10.90 1.49 4.81
CA ASP A 13 -10.76 0.12 5.28
C ASP A 13 -9.30 -0.26 5.54
N MET A 14 -9.08 -1.04 6.60
CA MET A 14 -7.81 -1.70 6.88
C MET A 14 -7.90 -3.18 6.50
N VAL A 15 -7.04 -3.62 5.60
CA VAL A 15 -7.07 -4.99 5.05
C VAL A 15 -5.80 -5.74 5.44
N ALA A 16 -5.96 -6.89 6.11
CA ALA A 16 -4.86 -7.78 6.45
C ALA A 16 -4.93 -9.08 5.61
N LEU A 17 -3.87 -9.37 4.86
CA LEU A 17 -3.77 -10.58 4.04
C LEU A 17 -2.98 -11.67 4.79
N VAL A 18 -3.63 -12.80 5.09
CA VAL A 18 -3.03 -13.92 5.83
C VAL A 18 -3.03 -15.20 5.00
N GLY A 19 -2.07 -16.10 5.24
CA GLY A 19 -1.96 -17.40 4.54
C GLY A 19 -0.56 -17.74 4.02
N ALA A 20 -0.42 -18.90 3.39
CA ALA A 20 0.89 -19.44 2.98
C ALA A 20 1.49 -18.78 1.73
N GLY A 21 0.67 -18.28 0.80
CA GLY A 21 1.14 -17.77 -0.49
C GLY A 21 0.31 -16.60 -1.02
N GLY A 22 0.85 -15.88 -2.00
CA GLY A 22 0.13 -14.84 -2.74
C GLY A 22 -0.11 -13.50 -2.03
N LYS A 23 0.09 -13.40 -0.70
CA LYS A 23 -0.19 -12.19 0.09
C LYS A 23 0.38 -10.90 -0.53
N THR A 24 1.67 -10.85 -0.79
CA THR A 24 2.33 -9.67 -1.38
C THR A 24 1.81 -9.37 -2.78
N THR A 25 1.66 -10.40 -3.61
CA THR A 25 1.10 -10.25 -4.97
C THR A 25 -0.32 -9.70 -4.94
N THR A 26 -1.16 -10.18 -4.02
CA THR A 26 -2.53 -9.70 -3.82
C THR A 26 -2.53 -8.25 -3.32
N ALA A 27 -1.68 -7.90 -2.35
CA ALA A 27 -1.54 -6.52 -1.87
C ALA A 27 -1.18 -5.57 -3.03
N MET A 28 -0.16 -5.92 -3.82
CA MET A 28 0.27 -5.09 -4.95
C MET A 28 -0.81 -4.97 -6.03
N ARG A 29 -1.55 -6.04 -6.32
CA ARG A 29 -2.68 -5.98 -7.27
C ARG A 29 -3.81 -5.09 -6.75
N LEU A 30 -4.17 -5.20 -5.47
CA LEU A 30 -5.15 -4.31 -4.85
C LEU A 30 -4.70 -2.85 -4.91
N ALA A 31 -3.40 -2.57 -4.70
CA ALA A 31 -2.82 -1.24 -4.85
C ALA A 31 -3.09 -0.65 -6.24
N ASP A 32 -2.79 -1.44 -7.28
CA ASP A 32 -2.95 -1.06 -8.67
C ASP A 32 -4.43 -0.83 -9.01
N GLU A 33 -5.33 -1.70 -8.54
CA GLU A 33 -6.77 -1.57 -8.76
C GLU A 33 -7.39 -0.35 -8.03
N ILE A 34 -6.96 -0.08 -6.79
CA ILE A 34 -7.38 1.11 -6.03
C ILE A 34 -6.91 2.38 -6.75
N ALA A 35 -5.65 2.42 -7.20
CA ALA A 35 -5.13 3.56 -7.94
C ALA A 35 -5.87 3.78 -9.27
N ALA A 36 -6.25 2.69 -9.97
CA ALA A 36 -6.98 2.77 -11.23
C ALA A 36 -8.37 3.42 -11.10
N VAL A 37 -8.99 3.38 -9.92
CA VAL A 37 -10.27 4.05 -9.64
C VAL A 37 -10.10 5.42 -8.96
N GLY A 38 -8.88 5.98 -8.97
CA GLY A 38 -8.57 7.27 -8.37
C GLY A 38 -8.41 7.25 -6.84
N GLY A 39 -8.38 6.06 -6.25
CA GLY A 39 -8.13 5.86 -4.83
C GLY A 39 -6.65 5.96 -4.47
N ARG A 40 -6.38 5.90 -3.16
CA ARG A 40 -5.03 5.90 -2.60
C ARG A 40 -4.90 4.76 -1.60
N ALA A 41 -3.72 4.18 -1.51
CA ALA A 41 -3.49 3.05 -0.63
C ALA A 41 -2.10 3.11 0.01
N VAL A 42 -2.06 2.75 1.30
CA VAL A 42 -0.84 2.57 2.08
C VAL A 42 -0.65 1.09 2.31
N PHE A 43 0.55 0.59 2.03
CA PHE A 43 0.92 -0.80 2.21
C PHE A 43 2.07 -0.92 3.18
N THR A 44 1.90 -1.82 4.14
CA THR A 44 2.96 -2.29 5.02
C THR A 44 2.83 -3.80 5.18
N THR A 45 3.83 -4.44 5.76
CA THR A 45 3.90 -5.90 5.91
C THR A 45 4.46 -6.24 7.29
N THR A 46 4.09 -7.41 7.81
CA THR A 46 4.56 -7.92 9.12
C THR A 46 5.90 -8.66 9.05
N THR A 47 6.58 -8.69 7.89
CA THR A 47 7.87 -9.35 7.69
C THR A 47 8.75 -8.48 6.80
N LYS A 48 10.08 -8.42 7.05
CA LYS A 48 11.07 -7.73 6.19
C LYS A 48 10.82 -8.09 4.71
N ILE A 49 10.08 -7.24 4.00
CA ILE A 49 10.07 -7.29 2.54
C ILE A 49 11.44 -6.80 2.11
N PHE A 50 11.99 -7.46 1.10
CA PHE A 50 13.01 -6.78 0.31
C PHE A 50 12.39 -5.44 -0.13
N GLU A 51 13.09 -4.35 0.12
CA GLU A 51 12.58 -3.01 -0.19
C GLU A 51 12.10 -3.00 -1.65
N PRO A 52 10.80 -2.73 -1.89
CA PRO A 52 10.29 -2.72 -3.25
C PRO A 52 10.96 -1.56 -3.96
N VAL A 53 11.52 -1.81 -5.15
CA VAL A 53 11.94 -0.73 -6.04
C VAL A 53 10.67 -0.01 -6.49
N PRO A 54 10.41 1.24 -6.05
CA PRO A 54 9.14 1.89 -6.32
C PRO A 54 9.01 2.16 -7.81
N ARG A 55 7.84 1.86 -8.37
CA ARG A 55 7.47 2.32 -9.72
C ARG A 55 7.20 3.83 -9.71
N GLU A 56 7.08 4.42 -10.89
CA GLU A 56 6.83 5.88 -11.04
C GLU A 56 5.61 6.38 -10.24
N ASN A 57 4.57 5.54 -10.13
CA ASN A 57 3.34 5.83 -9.37
C ASN A 57 3.35 5.32 -7.93
N GLU A 58 4.52 4.96 -7.38
CA GLU A 58 4.70 4.45 -6.02
C GLU A 58 5.73 5.27 -5.25
N ALA A 59 5.48 5.47 -3.96
CA ALA A 59 6.45 6.01 -3.01
C ALA A 59 6.86 4.91 -2.02
N LEU A 60 8.10 4.96 -1.55
CA LEU A 60 8.59 4.16 -0.42
C LEU A 60 9.05 5.12 0.67
N LEU A 61 8.56 4.89 1.89
CA LEU A 61 9.03 5.53 3.10
C LEU A 61 9.59 4.45 4.01
N VAL A 62 10.89 4.52 4.27
CA VAL A 62 11.58 3.66 5.25
C VAL A 62 11.76 4.50 6.51
N THR A 63 11.02 4.18 7.57
CA THR A 63 11.09 4.86 8.85
C THR A 63 10.49 3.98 9.95
N ASP A 64 11.14 3.96 11.11
CA ASP A 64 10.62 3.42 12.36
C ASP A 64 10.06 4.54 13.28
N ASP A 65 10.11 5.79 12.82
CA ASP A 65 9.57 6.97 13.52
C ASP A 65 8.12 7.25 13.09
N GLU A 66 7.19 7.07 14.03
CA GLU A 66 5.77 7.36 13.84
C GLU A 66 5.51 8.84 13.50
N ALA A 67 6.24 9.77 14.11
CA ALA A 67 6.07 11.19 13.86
C ALA A 67 6.51 11.54 12.42
N GLU A 68 7.60 10.94 11.94
CA GLU A 68 8.03 11.09 10.55
C GLU A 68 6.99 10.51 9.59
N LEU A 69 6.48 9.30 9.87
CA LEU A 69 5.46 8.64 9.06
C LEU A 69 4.21 9.52 8.91
N LEU A 70 3.69 10.04 10.02
CA LEU A 70 2.50 10.89 10.03
C LEU A 70 2.73 12.22 9.30
N ALA A 71 3.93 12.79 9.38
CA ALA A 71 4.27 14.02 8.68
C ALA A 71 4.41 13.81 7.15
N ARG A 72 5.06 12.73 6.72
CA ARG A 72 5.44 12.52 5.31
C ARG A 72 4.40 11.76 4.49
N ALA A 73 3.62 10.87 5.10
CA ALA A 73 2.66 10.05 4.36
C ALA A 73 1.65 10.87 3.54
N PRO A 74 1.04 11.96 4.06
CA PRO A 74 0.10 12.78 3.29
C PRO A 74 0.75 13.41 2.06
N GLU A 75 1.98 13.92 2.18
CA GLU A 75 2.72 14.54 1.07
C GLU A 75 3.05 13.52 -0.02
N LEU A 76 3.51 12.34 0.37
CA LEU A 76 3.83 11.25 -0.56
C LEU A 76 2.58 10.74 -1.26
N LEU A 77 1.46 10.62 -0.55
CA LEU A 77 0.17 10.20 -1.10
C LEU A 77 -0.51 11.25 -1.99
N ALA A 78 -0.20 12.53 -1.79
CA ALA A 78 -0.63 13.61 -2.67
C ALA A 78 0.10 13.51 -4.03
N ALA A 79 1.39 13.19 -4.01
CA ALA A 79 2.20 13.04 -5.22
C ALA A 79 1.99 11.70 -5.94
N ARG A 80 1.78 10.61 -5.19
CA ARG A 80 1.67 9.25 -5.74
C ARG A 80 0.55 8.47 -5.05
N PRO A 81 -0.29 7.73 -5.79
CA PRO A 81 -1.46 7.07 -5.21
C PRO A 81 -1.13 5.86 -4.30
N LYS A 82 0.10 5.34 -4.37
CA LYS A 82 0.54 4.15 -3.63
C LYS A 82 1.75 4.49 -2.77
N LEU A 83 1.65 4.22 -1.47
CA LEU A 83 2.74 4.38 -0.52
C LEU A 83 3.09 3.04 0.12
N PHE A 84 4.34 2.63 0.04
CA PHE A 84 4.91 1.53 0.81
C PHE A 84 5.60 2.09 2.04
N VAL A 85 5.33 1.49 3.21
CA VAL A 85 5.97 1.83 4.48
C VAL A 85 6.72 0.61 4.99
N ALA A 86 8.01 0.78 5.25
CA ALA A 86 8.89 -0.21 5.84
C ALA A 86 9.63 0.37 7.05
N ALA A 87 9.95 -0.49 8.02
CA ALA A 87 10.73 -0.17 9.22
C ALA A 87 11.77 -1.27 9.44
#